data_AF-A0A1M5HZ92-F1
#
_entry.id   AF-A0A1M5HZ92-F1
#
_cell.length_a   1.000
_cell.length_b   1.000
_cell.length_c   1.000
_cell.angle_alpha   90.00
_cell.angle_beta   90.00
_cell.angle_gamma   90.00
#
_symmetry.space_group_name_H-M   'P 1'
#
loop_
_entity.id
_entity.type
_entity.pdbx_description
1 polymer ?
#
loop_
_entity_poly.entity_id
_entity_poly.type
_entity_poly.pdbx_seq_one_letter_code
_entity_poly.pdbx_strand_id
1 'polypeptide(L)'
;MTETTELIRSLLVLVGPRISADEVADVDDWLDHREWGLAVDVLAEALSENAVTLTAREREVFVHILHAIGYDVTDFANLLAQ
;
A
#
# COMPACT_ATOMS: atom_id res chain seq x y z
N MET A 1 16.36 8.27 -4.28
CA MET A 1 14.96 8.12 -3.87
C MET A 1 14.52 6.68 -4.09
N THR A 2 15.19 5.73 -3.42
CA THR A 2 14.87 4.29 -3.41
C THR A 2 14.00 3.90 -2.21
N GLU A 3 14.00 4.73 -1.17
CA GLU A 3 13.37 4.47 0.13
C GLU A 3 11.85 4.26 0.03
N THR A 4 11.11 5.09 -0.73
CA THR A 4 9.65 4.91 -0.89
C THR A 4 9.29 3.60 -1.58
N THR A 5 10.00 3.25 -2.66
CA THR A 5 9.81 1.96 -3.34
C THR A 5 10.11 0.79 -2.41
N GLU A 6 11.19 0.87 -1.61
CA GLU A 6 11.53 -0.17 -0.63
C GLU A 6 10.48 -0.29 0.48
N LEU A 7 9.90 0.82 0.94
CA LEU A 7 8.82 0.82 1.92
C LEU A 7 7.54 0.18 1.36
N ILE A 8 7.13 0.53 0.14
CA ILE A 8 5.95 -0.06 -0.49
C ILE A 8 6.17 -1.55 -0.73
N ARG A 9 7.33 -1.97 -1.25
CA ARG A 9 7.65 -3.40 -1.41
C ARG A 9 7.68 -4.14 -0.07
N SER A 10 8.22 -3.52 0.98
CA SER A 10 8.22 -4.10 2.32
C SER A 10 6.81 -4.33 2.84
N LEU A 11 5.89 -3.37 2.63
CA LEU A 11 4.49 -3.54 2.98
C LEU A 11 3.83 -4.63 2.11
N LEU A 12 4.08 -4.63 0.81
CA LEU A 12 3.56 -5.61 -0.15
C LEU A 12 3.98 -7.04 0.21
N VAL A 13 5.19 -7.26 0.71
CA VAL A 13 5.63 -8.57 1.23
C VAL A 13 4.82 -9.00 2.45
N LEU A 14 4.47 -8.06 3.34
CA LEU A 14 3.67 -8.37 4.54
C LEU A 14 2.22 -8.68 4.18
N VAL A 15 1.61 -7.88 3.30
CA VAL A 15 0.17 -7.96 2.98
C VAL A 15 -0.15 -8.83 1.78
N GLY A 16 0.81 -9.07 0.89
CA GLY A 16 0.68 -9.85 -0.34
C GLY A 16 0.02 -11.22 -0.17
N PRO A 17 0.33 -12.02 0.88
CA PRO A 17 -0.36 -13.29 1.12
C PRO A 17 -1.85 -13.20 1.43
N ARG A 18 -2.39 -11.98 1.65
CA ARG A 18 -3.80 -11.71 1.99
C ARG A 18 -4.58 -11.06 0.85
N ILE A 19 -3.91 -10.77 -0.26
CA ILE A 19 -4.52 -10.30 -1.51
C ILE A 19 -4.14 -11.28 -2.63
N SER A 20 -4.70 -11.14 -3.82
CA SER A 20 -4.42 -12.02 -4.96
C SER A 20 -3.03 -11.77 -5.55
N ALA A 21 -2.50 -12.77 -6.25
CA ALA A 21 -1.21 -12.64 -6.94
C ALA A 21 -1.27 -11.62 -8.09
N ASP A 22 -2.43 -11.45 -8.72
CA ASP A 22 -2.63 -10.48 -9.80
C ASP A 22 -2.58 -9.04 -9.24
N GLU A 23 -3.23 -8.78 -8.11
CA GLU A 23 -3.15 -7.47 -7.42
C GLU A 23 -1.72 -7.14 -6.95
N VAL A 24 -0.97 -8.15 -6.48
CA VAL A 24 0.46 -7.96 -6.14
C VAL A 24 1.26 -7.56 -7.37
N ALA A 25 1.03 -8.22 -8.51
CA ALA A 25 1.71 -7.92 -9.76
C ALA A 25 1.39 -6.50 -10.26
N ASP A 26 0.14 -6.06 -10.13
CA ASP A 26 -0.29 -4.71 -10.53
C ASP A 26 0.43 -3.63 -9.68
N VAL A 27 0.53 -3.81 -8.37
CA VAL A 27 1.28 -2.89 -7.49
C VAL A 27 2.76 -2.85 -7.89
N ASP A 28 3.38 -4.00 -8.14
CA ASP A 28 4.79 -4.08 -8.54
C ASP A 28 5.06 -3.39 -9.89
N ASP A 29 4.14 -3.50 -10.87
CA ASP A 29 4.27 -2.82 -12.17
C ASP A 29 4.27 -1.29 -12.02
N TRP A 30 3.37 -0.72 -11.22
CA TRP A 30 3.36 0.72 -10.94
C TRP A 30 4.62 1.19 -10.21
N LEU A 31 5.17 0.37 -9.31
CA LEU A 31 6.44 0.66 -8.65
C LEU A 31 7.63 0.70 -9.62
N ASP A 32 7.66 -0.20 -10.61
CA ASP A 32 8.69 -0.23 -11.64
C ASP A 32 8.63 1.01 -12.54
N HIS A 33 7.43 1.54 -12.77
CA HIS A 33 7.21 2.82 -13.46
C HIS A 33 7.43 4.07 -12.58
N ARG A 34 7.72 3.90 -11.28
CA ARG A 34 7.87 4.98 -10.28
C ARG A 34 6.60 5.80 -10.03
N GLU A 35 5.44 5.24 -10.36
CA GLU A 35 4.14 5.85 -10.12
C GLU A 35 3.66 5.46 -8.71
N TRP A 36 4.32 6.00 -7.68
CA TRP A 36 4.08 5.56 -6.29
C TRP A 36 2.66 5.82 -5.78
N GLY A 37 2.02 6.91 -6.23
CA GLY A 37 0.63 7.21 -5.89
C GLY A 37 -0.30 6.12 -6.39
N LEU A 38 -0.19 5.77 -7.67
CA LEU A 38 -0.97 4.69 -8.28
C LEU A 38 -0.69 3.33 -7.63
N ALA A 39 0.58 3.03 -7.31
CA ALA A 39 0.93 1.80 -6.61
C ALA A 39 0.24 1.71 -5.24
N VAL A 40 0.14 2.82 -4.50
CA VAL A 40 -0.53 2.88 -3.20
C VAL A 40 -2.05 2.82 -3.34
N ASP A 41 -2.62 3.49 -4.33
CA ASP A 41 -4.06 3.47 -4.61
C ASP A 41 -4.53 2.04 -4.94
N VAL A 42 -3.82 1.36 -5.85
CA VAL A 42 -4.11 -0.05 -6.21
C VAL A 42 -3.94 -0.96 -5.00
N LEU A 43 -2.89 -0.77 -4.19
CA LEU A 43 -2.71 -1.54 -2.97
C LEU A 43 -3.86 -1.32 -1.97
N ALA A 44 -4.30 -0.08 -1.78
CA ALA A 44 -5.39 0.25 -0.88
C ALA A 44 -6.73 -0.35 -1.34
N GLU A 45 -6.99 -0.31 -2.66
CA GLU A 45 -8.15 -0.94 -3.28
C GLU A 45 -8.14 -2.45 -3.04
N ALA A 46 -7.03 -3.14 -3.36
CA ALA A 46 -6.89 -4.57 -3.14
C ALA A 46 -7.10 -4.97 -1.67
N LEU A 47 -6.55 -4.22 -0.71
CA LEU A 47 -6.76 -4.45 0.71
C LEU A 47 -8.23 -4.28 1.11
N SER A 48 -8.93 -3.30 0.54
CA SER A 48 -10.34 -3.05 0.81
C SER A 48 -11.24 -4.14 0.22
N GLU A 49 -11.02 -4.54 -1.04
CA GLU A 49 -11.80 -5.57 -1.72
C GLU A 49 -11.68 -6.94 -1.05
N ASN A 50 -10.48 -7.28 -0.58
CA ASN A 50 -10.22 -8.51 0.16
C ASN A 50 -10.55 -8.42 1.66
N ALA A 51 -11.13 -7.31 2.12
CA ALA A 51 -11.45 -7.04 3.53
C ALA A 51 -10.26 -7.28 4.49
N VAL A 52 -9.06 -6.87 4.06
CA VAL A 52 -7.82 -7.07 4.82
C VAL A 52 -7.67 -5.97 5.87
N THR A 53 -7.81 -6.37 7.14
CA THR A 53 -7.46 -5.49 8.25
C THR A 53 -5.94 -5.43 8.44
N LEU A 54 -5.39 -4.22 8.41
CA LEU A 54 -3.97 -3.98 8.71
C LEU A 54 -3.69 -4.10 10.21
N THR A 55 -2.62 -4.79 10.56
CA THR A 55 -2.08 -4.77 11.92
C THR A 55 -1.56 -3.36 12.26
N ALA A 56 -1.35 -3.06 13.56
CA ALA A 56 -0.82 -1.76 13.99
C ALA A 56 0.51 -1.41 13.26
N ARG A 57 1.41 -2.39 13.13
CA ARG A 57 2.69 -2.20 12.43
C ARG A 57 2.51 -1.93 10.94
N GLU A 58 1.64 -2.67 10.25
CA GLU A 58 1.38 -2.45 8.82
C GLU A 58 0.74 -1.09 8.58
N ARG A 59 -0.15 -0.67 9.49
CA ARG A 59 -0.79 0.64 9.45
C ARG A 59 0.21 1.77 9.61
N GLU A 60 1.15 1.65 10.55
CA GLU A 60 2.24 2.62 10.72
C GLU A 60 3.09 2.73 9.44
N VAL A 61 3.44 1.61 8.81
CA VAL A 61 4.19 1.59 7.55
C VAL A 61 3.38 2.24 6.42
N PHE A 62 2.09 1.92 6.30
CA PHE A 62 1.22 2.50 5.28
C PHE A 62 1.08 4.02 5.44
N VAL A 63 0.85 4.52 6.67
CA VAL A 63 0.79 5.96 6.95
C VAL A 63 2.13 6.64 6.63
N HIS A 64 3.25 5.99 6.96
CA HIS A 64 4.57 6.53 6.62
C HIS A 64 4.78 6.65 5.11
N ILE A 65 4.34 5.66 4.33
CA ILE A 65 4.33 5.71 2.86
C ILE A 65 3.50 6.88 2.37
N LEU A 66 2.25 7.04 2.85
CA LEU A 66 1.35 8.14 2.46
C LEU A 66 2.00 9.50 2.66
N HIS A 67 2.62 9.72 3.82
CA HIS A 67 3.36 10.95 4.09
C HIS A 67 4.55 11.15 3.15
N ALA A 68 5.29 10.08 2.82
CA ALA A 68 6.45 10.15 1.93
C ALA A 68 6.08 10.53 0.49
N ILE A 69 4.89 10.12 0.02
CA ILE A 69 4.38 10.47 -1.32
C ILE A 69 3.53 11.75 -1.34
N GLY A 70 3.23 12.33 -0.17
CA GLY A 70 2.48 13.59 -0.04
C GLY A 70 0.96 13.44 -0.06
N TYR A 71 0.44 12.25 0.23
CA TYR A 71 -1.00 11.98 0.34
C TYR A 71 -1.56 12.45 1.68
N ASP A 72 -2.84 12.85 1.69
CA ASP A 72 -3.57 13.08 2.94
C ASP A 72 -4.07 11.74 3.49
N VAL A 73 -3.73 11.45 4.74
CA VAL A 73 -4.12 10.22 5.43
C VAL A 73 -5.64 10.10 5.55
N THR A 74 -6.36 11.24 5.54
CA THR A 74 -7.83 11.23 5.62
C THR A 74 -8.49 10.58 4.40
N ASP A 75 -7.82 10.57 3.25
CA ASP A 75 -8.33 9.93 2.03
C ASP A 75 -8.46 8.40 2.21
N PHE A 76 -7.75 7.84 3.20
CA PHE A 76 -7.71 6.41 3.52
C PHE A 76 -8.31 6.08 4.89
N ALA A 77 -9.07 7.01 5.49
CA ALA A 77 -9.59 6.87 6.85
C ALA A 77 -10.39 5.57 7.08
N ASN A 78 -11.14 5.11 6.08
CA ASN A 78 -11.90 3.86 6.18
C ASN A 78 -11.00 2.63 6.28
N LEU A 79 -9.95 2.55 5.45
CA LEU A 79 -8.95 1.48 5.52
C LEU A 79 -8.19 1.51 6.86
N LEU A 80 -7.96 2.72 7.37
CA LEU A 80 -7.28 2.98 8.63
C LEU A 80 -8.17 2.92 9.87
N ALA A 81 -9.46 2.63 9.73
CA ALA A 81 -10.41 2.49 10.84
C ALA A 81 -10.91 1.05 11.03
N GLN A 82 -10.71 0.18 10.03
CA GLN A 82 -10.91 -1.27 10.13
C GLN A 82 -9.98 -1.89 11.17
#